data_AF-A0A3E0LX78-F1
#
_entry.id   AF-A0A3E0LX78-F1
#
_cell.length_a   1.000
_cell.length_b   1.000
_cell.length_c   1.000
_cell.angle_alpha   90.00
_cell.angle_beta   90.00
_cell.angle_gamma   90.00
#
_symmetry.space_group_name_H-M   'P 1'
#
loop_
_entity.id
_entity.type
_entity.pdbx_description
1 polymer ?
#
loop_
_entity_poly.entity_id
_entity_poly.type
_entity_poly.pdbx_seq_one_letter_code
_entity_poly.pdbx_strand_id
1 'polypeptide(L)'
;MASETEKGQQNIAFIKLVFPSTLPTKRGITIGSSIEEVSLAYAKEKDQEMSIPDQTFVAGSIYGGLIFTFDNGRVIEIFLGAAAE
;
A
#
# COMPACT_ATOMS: atom_id res chain seq x y z
N MET A 1 5.36 -13.35 -7.72
CA MET A 1 6.79 -13.70 -7.64
C MET A 1 7.25 -14.07 -9.03
N ALA A 2 8.43 -13.64 -9.44
CA ALA A 2 8.97 -13.92 -10.76
C ALA A 2 10.49 -14.13 -10.69
N SER A 3 11.03 -14.88 -11.64
CA SER A 3 12.47 -15.00 -11.89
C SER A 3 12.72 -15.02 -13.39
N GLU A 4 13.90 -14.54 -13.81
CA GLU A 4 14.34 -14.59 -15.22
C GLU A 4 14.66 -16.03 -15.67
N THR A 5 14.94 -16.94 -14.74
CA THR A 5 15.25 -18.34 -15.03
C THR A 5 14.53 -19.27 -14.05
N GLU A 6 14.33 -20.53 -14.46
CA GLU A 6 13.61 -21.53 -13.66
C GLU A 6 14.18 -21.74 -12.25
N LYS A 7 15.50 -21.53 -12.06
CA LYS A 7 16.20 -21.68 -10.77
C LYS A 7 16.82 -20.38 -10.26
N GLY A 8 16.48 -19.25 -10.86
CA GLY A 8 17.04 -17.96 -10.49
C GLY A 8 16.45 -17.40 -9.20
N GLN A 9 17.05 -16.33 -8.69
CA GLN A 9 16.50 -15.58 -7.57
C GLN A 9 15.07 -15.11 -7.93
N GLN A 10 14.14 -15.30 -7.00
CA GLN A 10 12.77 -14.83 -7.14
C GLN A 10 12.62 -13.45 -6.51
N ASN A 11 11.97 -12.54 -7.22
CA ASN A 11 11.58 -11.23 -6.72
C ASN A 11 10.05 -11.16 -6.57
N ILE A 12 9.60 -10.49 -5.52
CA ILE A 12 8.19 -10.15 -5.33
C ILE A 12 7.95 -8.82 -6.03
N ALA A 13 7.11 -8.82 -7.06
CA ALA A 13 6.73 -7.60 -7.78
C ALA A 13 5.86 -6.68 -6.92
N PHE A 14 4.86 -7.27 -6.25
CA PHE A 14 4.03 -6.59 -5.28
C PHE A 14 3.40 -7.55 -4.29
N ILE A 15 2.87 -6.99 -3.20
CA ILE A 15 1.98 -7.63 -2.24
C ILE A 15 0.69 -6.82 -2.19
N LYS A 16 -0.45 -7.49 -2.31
CA LYS A 16 -1.78 -6.88 -2.17
C LYS A 16 -2.50 -7.52 -0.99
N LEU A 17 -3.03 -6.69 -0.10
CA LEU A 17 -3.78 -7.08 1.09
C LEU A 17 -5.20 -6.53 0.98
N VAL A 18 -6.20 -7.39 1.17
CA VAL A 18 -7.64 -7.04 1.16
C VAL A 18 -8.38 -7.80 2.27
N PHE A 19 -9.63 -7.44 2.54
CA PHE A 19 -10.50 -8.19 3.46
C PHE A 19 -10.57 -9.69 3.06
N PRO A 20 -10.58 -10.64 4.03
CA PRO A 20 -10.65 -10.50 5.49
C PRO A 20 -9.30 -10.49 6.21
N SER A 21 -8.22 -10.04 5.56
CA SER A 21 -6.89 -10.05 6.16
C SER A 21 -6.83 -9.29 7.49
N THR A 22 -6.21 -9.91 8.50
CA THR A 22 -5.92 -9.31 9.81
C THR A 22 -4.46 -8.85 9.95
N LEU A 23 -3.66 -9.00 8.89
CA LEU A 23 -2.24 -8.65 8.94
C LEU A 23 -2.07 -7.12 8.98
N PRO A 24 -1.28 -6.58 9.92
CA PRO A 24 -0.96 -5.17 9.96
C PRO A 24 0.30 -4.84 9.16
N THR A 25 0.43 -3.59 8.70
CA THR A 25 1.73 -3.03 8.35
C THR A 25 2.61 -2.96 9.59
N LYS A 26 3.93 -2.77 9.41
CA LYS A 26 4.85 -2.56 10.54
C LYS A 26 4.47 -1.33 11.40
N ARG A 27 3.73 -0.38 10.85
CA ARG A 27 3.23 0.81 11.57
C ARG A 27 1.79 0.65 12.11
N GLY A 28 1.24 -0.56 12.08
CA GLY A 28 -0.04 -0.89 12.71
C GLY A 28 -1.28 -0.61 11.87
N ILE A 29 -1.14 -0.25 10.58
CA ILE A 29 -2.30 -0.05 9.71
C ILE A 29 -2.84 -1.39 9.22
N THR A 30 -4.15 -1.58 9.29
CA THR A 30 -4.85 -2.79 8.81
C THR A 30 -5.93 -2.42 7.81
N ILE A 31 -6.54 -3.43 7.20
CA ILE A 31 -7.86 -3.27 6.59
C ILE A 31 -8.84 -2.76 7.66
N GLY A 32 -9.64 -1.75 7.33
CA GLY A 32 -10.55 -1.07 8.26
C GLY A 32 -9.96 0.11 9.05
N SER A 33 -8.66 0.38 8.96
CA SER A 33 -8.09 1.62 9.52
C SER A 33 -8.68 2.87 8.86
N SER A 34 -8.72 3.99 9.57
CA SER A 34 -9.24 5.25 9.03
C SER A 34 -8.19 6.01 8.21
N ILE A 35 -8.63 7.00 7.42
CA ILE A 35 -7.74 7.89 6.67
C ILE A 35 -6.81 8.65 7.61
N GLU A 36 -7.30 9.08 8.77
CA GLU A 36 -6.53 9.81 9.77
C GLU A 36 -5.42 8.94 10.36
N GLU A 37 -5.70 7.68 10.67
CA GLU A 37 -4.70 6.73 11.17
C GLU A 37 -3.56 6.54 10.15
N VAL A 38 -3.90 6.35 8.87
CA VAL A 38 -2.91 6.25 7.78
C VAL A 38 -2.11 7.54 7.66
N SER A 39 -2.79 8.68 7.65
CA SER A 39 -2.16 10.00 7.51
C SER A 39 -1.18 10.27 8.65
N LEU A 40 -1.55 9.94 9.89
CA LEU A 40 -0.66 10.07 11.05
C LEU A 40 0.54 9.12 10.97
N ALA A 41 0.31 7.86 10.57
CA ALA A 41 1.36 6.85 10.51
C ALA A 41 2.39 7.10 9.39
N TYR A 42 1.99 7.74 8.28
CA TYR A 42 2.82 7.91 7.08
C TYR A 42 2.94 9.36 6.58
N ALA A 43 2.62 10.35 7.42
CA ALA A 43 2.64 11.78 7.03
C ALA A 43 3.94 12.22 6.32
N LYS A 44 5.09 11.71 6.79
CA LYS A 44 6.40 12.10 6.28
C LYS A 44 6.69 11.57 4.88
N GLU A 45 6.03 10.48 4.50
CA GLU A 45 6.23 9.80 3.23
C GLU A 45 5.10 10.06 2.24
N LYS A 46 4.11 10.90 2.59
CA LYS A 46 2.97 11.17 1.72
C LYS A 46 3.43 11.81 0.41
N ASP A 47 3.17 11.13 -0.69
CA ASP A 47 3.23 11.72 -2.02
C ASP A 47 1.98 12.59 -2.22
N GLN A 48 2.16 13.91 -2.30
CA GLN A 48 1.04 14.85 -2.38
C GLN A 48 0.38 14.85 -3.76
N GLU A 49 1.11 14.51 -4.81
CA GLU A 49 0.60 14.55 -6.19
C GLU A 49 -0.15 13.26 -6.52
N MET A 50 0.33 12.12 -6.02
CA MET A 50 -0.25 10.82 -6.30
C MET A 50 -1.31 10.38 -5.28
N SER A 51 -1.47 11.09 -4.16
CA SER A 51 -2.53 10.80 -3.19
C SER A 51 -3.82 11.56 -3.53
N ILE A 52 -4.90 10.81 -3.77
CA ILE A 52 -6.21 11.39 -4.07
C ILE A 52 -7.05 11.43 -2.77
N PRO A 53 -7.51 12.62 -2.33
CA PRO A 53 -8.32 12.75 -1.12
C PRO A 53 -9.49 11.76 -1.09
N ASP A 54 -9.68 11.13 0.07
CA ASP A 54 -10.72 10.12 0.36
C ASP A 54 -10.72 8.85 -0.51
N GLN A 55 -9.76 8.70 -1.44
CA GLN A 55 -9.67 7.55 -2.35
C GLN A 55 -8.36 6.80 -2.19
N THR A 56 -7.22 7.49 -2.23
CA THR A 56 -5.89 6.87 -2.15
C THR A 56 -4.90 7.67 -1.32
N PHE A 57 -4.04 6.97 -0.60
CA PHE A 57 -2.85 7.54 0.05
C PHE A 57 -1.62 6.79 -0.43
N VAL A 58 -0.67 7.50 -1.01
CA VAL A 58 0.61 6.95 -1.46
C VAL A 58 1.69 7.35 -0.46
N ALA A 59 2.26 6.35 0.22
CA ALA A 59 3.44 6.50 1.08
C ALA A 59 4.69 6.07 0.30
N GLY A 60 5.53 7.04 -0.06
CA GLY A 60 6.71 6.85 -0.90
C GLY A 60 6.43 7.26 -2.34
N SER A 61 6.35 6.29 -3.26
CA SER A 61 6.12 6.52 -4.68
C SER A 61 5.19 5.47 -5.27
N ILE A 62 4.40 5.84 -6.28
CA ILE A 62 3.59 4.88 -7.04
C ILE A 62 4.43 3.84 -7.79
N TYR A 63 5.71 4.14 -8.06
CA TYR A 63 6.67 3.24 -8.70
C TYR A 63 7.39 2.31 -7.71
N GLY A 64 7.11 2.41 -6.41
CA GLY A 64 7.80 1.63 -5.38
C GLY A 64 7.49 2.14 -3.98
N GLY A 65 6.30 1.82 -3.48
CA GLY A 65 5.81 2.34 -2.20
C GLY A 65 4.64 1.55 -1.64
N LEU A 66 4.05 2.09 -0.57
CA LEU A 66 2.77 1.62 -0.06
C LEU A 66 1.64 2.49 -0.59
N ILE A 67 0.56 1.86 -1.03
CA ILE A 67 -0.65 2.53 -1.49
C ILE A 67 -1.80 1.98 -0.66
N PHE A 68 -2.53 2.88 -0.01
CA PHE A 68 -3.76 2.58 0.72
C PHE A 68 -4.94 3.04 -0.13
N THR A 69 -5.88 2.16 -0.39
CA THR A 69 -7.15 2.50 -1.05
C THR A 69 -8.25 2.56 -0.01
N PHE A 70 -9.06 3.60 -0.07
CA PHE A 70 -10.16 3.83 0.86
C PHE A 70 -11.51 3.64 0.19
N ASP A 71 -12.48 3.18 0.98
CA ASP A 71 -13.91 3.29 0.72
C ASP A 71 -14.61 3.69 2.01
N ASN A 72 -15.56 4.62 1.93
CA ASN A 72 -16.27 5.15 3.11
C ASN A 72 -15.34 5.57 4.27
N GLY A 73 -14.20 6.18 3.95
CA GLY A 73 -13.21 6.66 4.93
C GLY A 73 -12.37 5.56 5.60
N ARG A 74 -12.42 4.32 5.09
CA ARG A 74 -11.76 3.15 5.67
C ARG A 74 -10.87 2.45 4.65
N VAL A 75 -9.71 1.94 5.09
CA VAL A 75 -8.79 1.17 4.24
C VAL A 75 -9.47 -0.13 3.80
N ILE A 76 -9.58 -0.33 2.50
CA ILE A 76 -10.08 -1.58 1.89
C ILE A 76 -8.98 -2.39 1.18
N GLU A 77 -7.88 -1.74 0.81
CA GLU A 77 -6.73 -2.37 0.17
C GLU A 77 -5.43 -1.73 0.67
N ILE A 78 -4.40 -2.57 0.87
CA ILE A 78 -3.02 -2.16 1.06
C ILE A 78 -2.19 -2.81 -0.04
N PHE A 79 -1.54 -2.01 -0.86
CA PHE A 79 -0.65 -2.46 -1.93
C PHE A 79 0.79 -2.04 -1.60
N LEU A 80 1.73 -2.97 -1.72
CA LEU A 80 3.18 -2.71 -1.59
C LEU A 80 3.85 -3.15 -2.88
N GLY A 81 4.44 -2.21 -3.62
CA GLY A 81 5.16 -2.48 -4.87
C GLY A 81 5.12 -1.32 -5.83
N ALA A 82 5.42 -1.60 -7.10
CA ALA A 82 5.23 -0.67 -8.21
C ALA A 82 3.82 -0.87 -8.78
N ALA A 83 2.99 0.17 -8.72
CA ALA A 83 1.63 0.17 -9.29
C ALA A 83 1.57 0.82 -10.69
N ALA A 84 2.65 1.48 -11.09
CA ALA A 84 2.87 2.01 -12.44
C ALA A 84 4.22 1.48 -12.96
N GLU A 85 4.27 1.17 -14.26
CA GLU A 85 5.45 0.72 -15.00
C GLU A 85 5.74 1.67 -16.18
#